data_AF-A0A970WWE9-F1
#
_entry.id   AF-A0A970WWE9-F1
#
_cell.length_a   1.000
_cell.length_b   1.000
_cell.length_c   1.000
_cell.angle_alpha   90.00
_cell.angle_beta   90.00
_cell.angle_gamma   90.00
#
_symmetry.space_group_name_H-M   'P 1'
#
loop_
_entity.id
_entity.type
_entity.pdbx_description
1 polymer ?
#
loop_
_entity_poly.entity_id
_entity_poly.type
_entity_poly.pdbx_seq_one_letter_code
_entity_poly.pdbx_strand_id
1 'polypeptide(L)'
;MKKIFLLIFTLTLIFGLVGCKPKEEEQKDEKPNVELDLDLSADFAGLCKDRKVYLTTLGQSDIDTVINIIEAASEAIPVNEINHGNEALINAVSRKNDLVAGEVAKDGDKLPVVLLVTGSSGKGLGAAGTNWEAEKARGEAFAIAADSNQMVLIVLHVGGEARRGTTTDPILNAVCPSARLLLVVEGGNFDQYFTNSADEYNVSLYLYSRQAKMVSAFKTLFNIK
;
A
#
# COMPACT_ATOMS: atom_id res chain seq x y z
N MET A 1 58.73 2.10 -71.98
CA MET A 1 57.62 2.65 -72.79
C MET A 1 56.31 2.39 -72.04
N LYS A 2 55.97 3.18 -71.01
CA LYS A 2 54.88 4.19 -71.02
C LYS A 2 53.75 3.89 -71.99
N LYS A 3 52.62 3.34 -71.53
CA LYS A 3 51.20 3.69 -71.82
C LYS A 3 50.32 2.87 -70.85
N ILE A 4 49.18 3.28 -70.31
CA ILE A 4 48.49 4.56 -70.12
C ILE A 4 47.44 4.25 -69.04
N PHE A 5 47.24 5.23 -68.17
CA PHE A 5 46.28 5.29 -67.09
C PHE A 5 44.84 5.27 -67.66
N LEU A 6 43.94 4.46 -67.11
CA LEU A 6 42.52 4.79 -67.11
C LEU A 6 41.90 4.39 -65.77
N LEU A 7 41.66 5.44 -65.00
CA LEU A 7 41.04 5.47 -63.69
C LEU A 7 39.53 5.64 -63.92
N ILE A 8 38.70 4.66 -63.54
CA ILE A 8 37.27 4.87 -63.35
C ILE A 8 36.98 4.71 -61.86
N PHE A 9 36.47 5.81 -61.34
CA PHE A 9 36.19 6.14 -59.96
C PHE A 9 34.80 5.57 -59.63
N THR A 10 34.73 4.49 -58.85
CA THR A 10 33.47 4.06 -58.24
C THR A 10 33.52 4.32 -56.73
N LEU A 11 32.64 5.23 -56.36
CA LEU A 11 32.40 5.84 -55.07
C LEU A 11 32.00 4.79 -54.01
N THR A 12 32.58 4.98 -52.83
CA THR A 12 32.41 4.30 -51.54
C THR A 12 30.99 3.85 -51.15
N LEU A 13 30.89 2.66 -50.53
CA LEU A 13 30.11 2.51 -49.31
C LEU A 13 30.80 1.52 -48.36
N ILE A 14 31.17 2.02 -47.19
CA ILE A 14 31.83 1.30 -46.10
C ILE A 14 30.81 1.12 -44.95
N PHE A 15 30.94 -0.03 -44.28
CA PHE A 15 30.38 -0.46 -42.99
C PHE A 15 28.90 -0.83 -42.89
N GLY A 16 28.69 -2.09 -42.49
CA GLY A 16 27.42 -2.61 -42.01
C GLY A 16 27.41 -4.13 -41.88
N LEU A 17 28.42 -4.75 -41.25
CA LEU A 17 28.22 -6.06 -40.64
C LEU A 17 27.28 -5.85 -39.45
N VAL A 18 25.99 -5.73 -39.73
CA VAL A 18 24.94 -5.85 -38.72
C VAL A 18 24.91 -7.33 -38.36
N GLY A 19 25.67 -7.67 -37.32
CA GLY A 19 25.43 -8.92 -36.61
C GLY A 19 23.98 -8.91 -36.18
N CYS A 20 23.20 -9.89 -36.64
CA CYS A 20 21.96 -10.26 -35.98
C CYS A 20 22.33 -10.69 -34.57
N LYS A 21 22.32 -9.75 -33.61
CA LYS A 21 22.10 -10.12 -32.22
C LYS A 21 20.72 -10.79 -32.19
N PRO A 22 20.59 -12.02 -31.65
CA PRO A 22 19.27 -12.53 -31.36
C PRO A 22 18.60 -11.50 -30.46
N LYS A 23 17.40 -11.10 -30.84
CA LYS A 23 16.53 -10.26 -30.03
C LYS A 23 16.33 -11.05 -28.74
N GLU A 24 16.89 -10.59 -27.62
CA GLU A 24 16.47 -11.05 -26.31
C GLU A 24 14.97 -10.79 -26.26
N GLU A 25 14.20 -11.88 -26.31
CA GLU A 25 12.78 -11.84 -26.02
C GLU A 25 12.68 -11.35 -24.58
N GLU A 26 12.12 -10.15 -24.39
CA GLU A 26 11.65 -9.72 -23.07
C GLU A 26 10.78 -10.85 -22.52
N GLN A 27 11.30 -11.56 -21.52
CA GLN A 27 10.49 -12.44 -20.70
C GLN A 27 9.35 -11.57 -20.20
N LYS A 28 8.14 -11.80 -20.71
CA LYS A 28 6.94 -11.41 -19.99
C LYS A 28 7.02 -12.20 -18.69
N ASP A 29 7.46 -11.55 -17.63
CA ASP A 29 7.29 -12.05 -16.29
C ASP A 29 5.81 -12.43 -16.17
N GLU A 30 5.53 -13.73 -16.17
CA GLU A 30 4.22 -14.25 -15.82
C GLU A 30 3.95 -13.66 -14.44
N LYS A 31 3.01 -12.72 -14.34
CA LYS A 31 2.56 -12.23 -13.04
C LYS A 31 2.25 -13.49 -12.22
N PRO A 32 2.88 -13.69 -11.06
CA PRO A 32 2.53 -14.79 -10.17
C PRO A 32 1.02 -14.85 -10.07
N ASN A 33 0.44 -16.05 -10.10
CA ASN A 33 -0.99 -16.21 -9.86
C ASN A 33 -1.26 -15.86 -8.39
N VAL A 34 -1.36 -14.57 -8.08
CA VAL A 34 -1.58 -14.07 -6.72
C VAL A 34 -3.04 -14.26 -6.41
N GLU A 35 -3.32 -15.07 -5.40
CA GLU A 35 -4.67 -15.31 -4.93
C GLU A 35 -5.24 -14.01 -4.31
N LEU A 36 -6.38 -13.57 -4.83
CA LEU A 36 -7.04 -12.32 -4.41
C LEU A 36 -8.21 -12.63 -3.48
N ASP A 37 -8.62 -11.62 -2.72
CA ASP A 37 -9.83 -11.63 -1.90
C ASP A 37 -9.84 -12.75 -0.83
N LEU A 38 -8.65 -13.14 -0.38
CA LEU A 38 -8.48 -14.09 0.71
C LEU A 38 -8.92 -13.50 2.05
N ASP A 39 -9.59 -14.32 2.86
CA ASP A 39 -9.83 -14.01 4.25
C ASP A 39 -8.52 -13.98 5.04
N LEU A 40 -8.43 -13.06 6.01
CA LEU A 40 -7.27 -12.99 6.88
C LEU A 40 -7.10 -14.30 7.66
N SER A 41 -5.85 -14.74 7.82
CA SER A 41 -5.53 -15.88 8.67
C SER A 41 -5.98 -15.64 10.11
N ALA A 42 -6.19 -16.74 10.84
CA ALA A 42 -6.63 -16.71 12.24
C ALA A 42 -5.67 -15.93 13.16
N ASP A 43 -4.41 -15.74 12.77
CA ASP A 43 -3.42 -14.95 13.53
C ASP A 43 -3.77 -13.47 13.63
N PHE A 44 -4.65 -12.97 12.75
CA PHE A 44 -5.13 -11.60 12.75
C PHE A 44 -6.51 -11.45 13.41
N ALA A 45 -7.15 -12.56 13.81
CA ALA A 45 -8.47 -12.54 14.41
C ALA A 45 -8.46 -11.73 15.71
N GLY A 46 -9.28 -10.68 15.76
CA GLY A 46 -9.37 -9.80 16.92
C GLY A 46 -8.14 -8.94 17.15
N LEU A 47 -7.26 -8.75 16.15
CA LEU A 47 -6.09 -7.88 16.25
C LEU A 47 -6.45 -6.46 16.70
N CYS A 48 -7.63 -5.95 16.35
CA CYS A 48 -8.15 -4.64 16.76
C CYS A 48 -9.09 -4.71 17.98
N LYS A 49 -9.46 -5.91 18.44
CA LYS A 49 -10.46 -6.09 19.50
C LYS A 49 -9.93 -5.62 20.85
N ASP A 50 -10.74 -4.81 21.54
CA ASP A 50 -10.44 -4.23 22.86
C ASP A 50 -9.11 -3.46 22.89
N ARG A 51 -8.74 -2.81 21.78
CA ARG A 51 -7.57 -1.95 21.65
C ARG A 51 -8.00 -0.57 21.15
N LYS A 52 -7.27 0.47 21.52
CA LYS A 52 -7.39 1.76 20.83
C LYS A 52 -6.99 1.59 19.37
N VAL A 53 -7.86 1.97 18.45
CA VAL A 53 -7.60 1.97 17.02
C VAL A 53 -7.58 3.41 16.54
N TYR A 54 -6.50 3.78 15.86
CA TYR A 54 -6.34 5.08 15.22
C TYR A 54 -6.38 4.90 13.72
N LEU A 55 -7.08 5.77 13.01
CA LEU A 55 -7.11 5.82 11.56
C LEU A 55 -6.56 7.18 11.10
N THR A 56 -5.51 7.13 10.30
CA THR A 56 -4.87 8.31 9.73
C THR A 56 -4.47 8.04 8.28
N THR A 57 -4.06 9.09 7.59
CA THR A 57 -3.55 8.99 6.23
C THR A 57 -2.06 9.25 6.22
N LEU A 58 -1.36 8.72 5.22
CA LEU A 58 -0.07 9.24 4.77
C LEU A 58 -0.17 9.57 3.28
N GLY A 59 0.08 10.83 2.94
CA GLY A 59 -0.09 11.34 1.58
C GLY A 59 -1.45 12.01 1.28
N GLN A 60 -2.29 12.20 2.30
CA GLN A 60 -3.65 12.78 2.17
C GLN A 60 -4.58 11.89 1.32
N SER A 61 -4.53 10.59 1.57
CA SER A 61 -5.46 9.60 1.00
C SER A 61 -6.91 9.82 1.43
N ASP A 62 -7.84 9.23 0.69
CA ASP A 62 -9.25 9.19 1.07
C ASP A 62 -9.45 8.24 2.25
N ILE A 63 -9.50 8.81 3.45
CA ILE A 63 -9.76 8.11 4.70
C ILE A 63 -11.22 7.64 4.82
N ASP A 64 -12.17 8.32 4.14
CA ASP A 64 -13.60 8.00 4.22
C ASP A 64 -13.89 6.65 3.57
N THR A 65 -13.15 6.32 2.50
CA THR A 65 -13.19 4.99 1.89
C THR A 65 -12.98 3.87 2.92
N VAL A 66 -11.98 4.02 3.81
CA VAL A 66 -11.70 3.00 4.84
C VAL A 66 -12.76 2.99 5.94
N ILE A 67 -13.27 4.16 6.33
CA ILE A 67 -14.40 4.26 7.26
C ILE A 67 -15.60 3.49 6.72
N ASN A 68 -15.99 3.71 5.46
CA ASN A 68 -17.12 3.03 4.84
C ASN A 68 -16.94 1.50 4.82
N ILE A 69 -15.71 1.00 4.65
CA ILE A 69 -15.41 -0.44 4.72
C ILE A 69 -15.61 -0.96 6.16
N ILE A 70 -15.14 -0.22 7.16
CA ILE A 70 -15.31 -0.59 8.58
C ILE A 70 -16.79 -0.56 8.98
N GLU A 71 -17.54 0.44 8.50
CA GLU A 71 -18.99 0.54 8.69
C GLU A 71 -19.70 -0.67 8.09
N ALA A 72 -19.41 -1.01 6.84
CA ALA A 72 -19.98 -2.19 6.19
C ALA A 72 -19.62 -3.50 6.91
N ALA A 73 -18.41 -3.60 7.49
CA ALA A 73 -18.02 -4.75 8.31
C ALA A 73 -18.84 -4.85 9.60
N SER A 74 -19.25 -3.71 10.15
CA SER A 74 -20.04 -3.60 11.39
C SER A 74 -21.54 -3.83 11.14
N GLU A 75 -22.09 -3.39 10.00
CA GLU A 75 -23.52 -3.50 9.67
C GLU A 75 -23.96 -4.89 9.19
N ALA A 76 -23.04 -5.76 8.78
CA ALA A 76 -23.36 -7.11 8.30
C ALA A 76 -23.83 -8.09 9.41
N ILE A 77 -24.26 -7.58 10.57
CA ILE A 77 -24.95 -8.29 11.65
C ILE A 77 -26.47 -8.17 11.41
N PRO A 78 -27.24 -9.27 11.30
CA PRO A 78 -28.68 -9.18 11.09
C PRO A 78 -29.39 -8.42 12.23
N VAL A 79 -30.25 -7.47 11.83
CA VAL A 79 -30.97 -6.45 12.63
C VAL A 79 -31.82 -7.00 13.79
N ASN A 80 -31.89 -8.32 13.99
CA ASN A 80 -32.66 -8.94 15.07
C ASN A 80 -31.88 -9.01 16.40
N GLU A 81 -30.57 -8.71 16.38
CA GLU A 81 -29.75 -8.52 17.59
C GLU A 81 -29.39 -7.04 17.75
N ILE A 82 -30.38 -6.18 18.03
CA ILE A 82 -30.13 -4.79 18.40
C ILE A 82 -29.54 -4.74 19.81
N ASN A 83 -28.24 -4.98 19.90
CA ASN A 83 -27.41 -4.31 20.89
C ASN A 83 -26.79 -3.09 20.22
N HIS A 84 -26.54 -2.05 21.00
CA HIS A 84 -25.96 -0.76 20.61
C HIS A 84 -24.49 -0.87 20.11
N GLY A 85 -24.10 -1.95 19.45
CA GLY A 85 -22.72 -2.33 19.15
C GLY A 85 -22.14 -1.71 17.87
N ASN A 86 -22.98 -1.34 16.89
CA ASN A 86 -22.48 -0.91 15.57
C ASN A 86 -21.98 0.55 15.59
N GLU A 87 -22.68 1.47 16.27
CA GLU A 87 -22.17 2.83 16.52
C GLU A 87 -20.97 2.81 17.48
N ALA A 88 -20.90 1.85 18.40
CA ALA A 88 -19.83 1.76 19.40
C ALA A 88 -18.46 1.42 18.78
N LEU A 89 -18.41 0.55 17.76
CA LEU A 89 -17.17 0.22 17.05
C LEU A 89 -16.63 1.41 16.23
N ILE A 90 -17.52 2.14 15.54
CA ILE A 90 -17.14 3.34 14.79
C ILE A 90 -16.64 4.43 15.75
N ASN A 91 -17.34 4.64 16.88
CA ASN A 91 -16.91 5.56 17.93
C ASN A 91 -15.58 5.16 18.61
N ALA A 92 -15.17 3.89 18.49
CA ALA A 92 -13.90 3.39 19.04
C ALA A 92 -12.70 3.63 18.12
N VAL A 93 -12.91 3.91 16.82
CA VAL A 93 -11.83 4.26 15.88
C VAL A 93 -11.58 5.76 15.91
N SER A 94 -10.44 6.18 16.46
CA SER A 94 -10.04 7.58 16.49
C SER A 94 -9.52 8.01 15.12
N ARG A 95 -10.30 8.81 14.39
CA ARG A 95 -9.96 9.32 13.06
C ARG A 95 -9.28 10.69 13.15
N LYS A 96 -8.11 10.82 12.53
CA LYS A 96 -7.43 12.11 12.36
C LYS A 96 -6.46 12.04 11.18
N ASN A 97 -6.69 12.85 10.14
CA ASN A 97 -5.88 12.82 8.89
C ASN A 97 -4.41 13.14 9.11
N ASP A 98 -4.15 14.08 10.02
CA ASP A 98 -2.85 14.65 10.38
C ASP A 98 -2.32 14.09 11.71
N LEU A 99 -2.82 12.93 12.16
CA LEU A 99 -2.31 12.26 13.36
C LEU A 99 -0.78 12.08 13.25
N VAL A 100 -0.07 12.40 14.33
CA VAL A 100 1.36 12.10 14.46
C VAL A 100 1.58 10.97 15.47
N ALA A 101 2.67 10.22 15.32
CA ALA A 101 2.96 9.06 16.16
C ALA A 101 2.95 9.36 17.67
N GLY A 102 3.39 10.55 18.08
CA GLY A 102 3.40 10.97 19.48
C GLY A 102 2.01 11.18 20.11
N GLU A 103 0.95 11.27 19.31
CA GLU A 103 -0.44 11.39 19.78
C GLU A 103 -1.11 10.01 19.98
N VAL A 104 -0.47 8.94 19.53
CA VAL A 104 -0.97 7.58 19.68
C VAL A 104 -0.68 7.10 21.10
N ALA A 105 -1.74 7.02 21.91
CA ALA A 105 -1.63 6.63 23.30
C ALA A 105 -1.96 5.14 23.50
N LYS A 106 -1.22 4.48 24.39
CA LYS A 106 -1.60 3.16 24.90
C LYS A 106 -2.89 3.25 25.73
N ASP A 107 -3.56 2.12 25.88
CA ASP A 107 -4.68 1.96 26.81
C ASP A 107 -4.52 0.66 27.57
N GLY A 108 -4.23 0.75 28.87
CA GLY A 108 -3.77 -0.38 29.64
C GLY A 108 -2.53 -1.06 29.03
N ASP A 109 -2.53 -2.39 29.05
CA ASP A 109 -1.36 -3.19 28.66
C ASP A 109 -1.31 -3.52 27.15
N LYS A 110 -2.38 -3.23 26.41
CA LYS A 110 -2.44 -3.53 24.98
C LYS A 110 -1.88 -2.37 24.17
N LEU A 111 -1.05 -2.69 23.18
CA LEU A 111 -0.57 -1.70 22.22
C LEU A 111 -1.76 -1.14 21.42
N PRO A 112 -1.79 0.16 21.07
CA PRO A 112 -2.75 0.68 20.11
C PRO A 112 -2.47 0.11 18.71
N VAL A 113 -3.49 0.11 17.86
CA VAL A 113 -3.38 -0.20 16.42
C VAL A 113 -3.49 1.11 15.64
N VAL A 114 -2.62 1.32 14.66
CA VAL A 114 -2.72 2.42 13.72
C VAL A 114 -2.96 1.87 12.32
N LEU A 115 -4.10 2.27 11.76
CA LEU A 115 -4.48 2.04 10.38
C LEU A 115 -3.94 3.20 9.54
N LEU A 116 -2.95 2.93 8.70
CA LEU A 116 -2.28 3.93 7.86
C LEU A 116 -2.80 3.84 6.43
N VAL A 117 -3.69 4.75 6.03
CA VAL A 117 -4.20 4.83 4.66
C VAL A 117 -3.19 5.57 3.78
N THR A 118 -2.60 4.86 2.83
CA THR A 118 -1.51 5.34 1.99
C THR A 118 -1.95 5.62 0.58
N GLY A 119 -1.31 6.62 -0.02
CA GLY A 119 -1.64 7.12 -1.35
C GLY A 119 -1.62 8.64 -1.33
N SER A 120 -1.03 9.22 -2.37
CA SER A 120 -0.92 10.66 -2.47
C SER A 120 -1.33 11.17 -3.84
N SER A 121 -1.63 12.46 -3.90
CA SER A 121 -1.71 13.20 -5.14
C SER A 121 -1.21 14.61 -4.92
N GLY A 122 -0.57 15.22 -5.92
CA GLY A 122 -0.05 16.59 -5.80
C GLY A 122 -1.12 17.60 -5.40
N LYS A 123 -2.36 17.42 -5.87
CA LYS A 123 -3.51 18.25 -5.48
C LYS A 123 -3.87 18.09 -3.99
N GLY A 124 -3.92 16.86 -3.48
CA GLY A 124 -4.26 16.58 -2.09
C GLY A 124 -3.22 17.15 -1.12
N LEU A 125 -1.93 16.93 -1.42
CA LEU A 125 -0.81 17.47 -0.63
C LEU A 125 -0.84 19.01 -0.60
N GLY A 126 -1.02 19.64 -1.76
CA GLY A 126 -1.09 21.10 -1.87
C GLY A 126 -2.28 21.71 -1.09
N ALA A 127 -3.45 21.08 -1.15
CA ALA A 127 -4.63 21.55 -0.41
C ALA A 127 -4.47 21.44 1.11
N ALA A 128 -3.72 20.45 1.58
CA ALA A 128 -3.41 20.26 3.00
C ALA A 128 -2.23 21.11 3.49
N GLY A 129 -1.55 21.84 2.60
CA GLY A 129 -0.36 22.63 2.95
C GLY A 129 0.85 21.77 3.34
N THR A 130 0.96 20.56 2.77
CA THR A 130 2.04 19.59 3.04
C THR A 130 2.70 19.12 1.74
N ASN A 131 3.73 18.28 1.84
CA ASN A 131 4.40 17.64 0.71
C ASN A 131 4.78 16.19 1.04
N TRP A 132 5.27 15.45 0.04
CA TRP A 132 5.58 14.03 0.22
C TRP A 132 6.76 13.82 1.17
N GLU A 133 7.70 14.76 1.25
CA GLU A 133 8.84 14.71 2.16
C GLU A 133 8.39 14.78 3.63
N ALA A 134 7.47 15.69 3.95
CA ALA A 134 6.88 15.82 5.27
C ALA A 134 6.03 14.59 5.64
N GLU A 135 5.26 14.07 4.68
CA GLU A 135 4.49 12.84 4.86
C GLU A 135 5.38 11.61 5.04
N LYS A 136 6.52 11.55 4.35
CA LYS A 136 7.55 10.52 4.54
C LYS A 136 8.13 10.60 5.95
N ALA A 137 8.54 11.78 6.40
CA ALA A 137 9.05 11.97 7.77
C ALA A 137 8.01 11.60 8.84
N ARG A 138 6.73 11.90 8.59
CA ARG A 138 5.61 11.46 9.45
C ARG A 138 5.47 9.94 9.45
N GLY A 139 5.59 9.29 8.28
CA GLY A 139 5.63 7.83 8.15
C GLY A 139 6.79 7.21 8.93
N GLU A 140 8.00 7.76 8.81
CA GLU A 140 9.19 7.30 9.55
C GLU A 140 8.98 7.38 11.07
N ALA A 141 8.31 8.41 11.56
CA ALA A 141 7.98 8.50 12.99
C ALA A 141 7.02 7.38 13.45
N PHE A 142 6.05 6.99 12.62
CA PHE A 142 5.19 5.84 12.90
C PHE A 142 5.99 4.53 12.89
N ALA A 143 6.86 4.35 11.89
CA ALA A 143 7.72 3.16 11.76
C ALA A 143 8.63 2.99 12.98
N ILE A 144 9.33 4.05 13.40
CA ILE A 144 10.19 4.05 14.59
C ILE A 144 9.40 3.66 15.85
N ALA A 145 8.18 4.20 16.01
CA ALA A 145 7.36 3.91 17.17
C ALA A 145 6.84 2.46 17.17
N ALA A 146 6.53 1.91 15.99
CA ALA A 146 6.15 0.51 15.82
C ALA A 146 7.31 -0.44 16.15
N ASP A 147 8.51 -0.17 15.62
CA ASP A 147 9.72 -0.95 15.88
C ASP A 147 10.13 -0.89 17.36
N SER A 148 9.82 0.23 18.02
CA SER A 148 10.00 0.42 19.47
C SER A 148 8.88 -0.21 20.32
N ASN A 149 8.02 -1.04 19.73
CA ASN A 149 6.92 -1.73 20.39
C ASN A 149 5.95 -0.77 21.13
N GLN A 150 5.68 0.38 20.51
CA GLN A 150 4.74 1.37 21.05
C GLN A 150 3.35 1.25 20.44
N MET A 151 3.24 0.70 19.23
CA MET A 151 1.99 0.50 18.49
C MET A 151 2.12 -0.67 17.50
N VAL A 152 1.00 -1.10 16.93
CA VAL A 152 0.97 -2.01 15.78
C VAL A 152 0.51 -1.24 14.55
N LEU A 153 1.26 -1.33 13.44
CA LEU A 153 0.87 -0.70 12.18
C LEU A 153 0.18 -1.69 11.25
N ILE A 154 -0.92 -1.26 10.65
CA ILE A 154 -1.55 -1.90 9.49
C ILE A 154 -1.55 -0.88 8.37
N VAL A 155 -0.84 -1.19 7.28
CA VAL A 155 -0.78 -0.31 6.10
C VAL A 155 -1.90 -0.70 5.15
N LEU A 156 -2.68 0.30 4.77
CA LEU A 156 -3.81 0.19 3.85
C LEU A 156 -3.48 0.94 2.57
N HIS A 157 -3.66 0.29 1.42
CA HIS A 157 -3.58 0.95 0.13
C HIS A 157 -4.85 0.66 -0.67
N VAL A 158 -5.84 1.55 -0.54
CA VAL A 158 -7.17 1.39 -1.15
C VAL A 158 -7.27 2.04 -2.55
N GLY A 159 -6.19 2.65 -3.01
CA GLY A 159 -6.05 3.27 -4.32
C GLY A 159 -5.58 2.30 -5.40
N GLY A 160 -5.90 2.60 -6.66
CA GLY A 160 -5.29 1.95 -7.82
C GLY A 160 -3.95 2.57 -8.21
N GLU A 161 -3.43 2.20 -9.38
CA GLU A 161 -2.16 2.65 -9.97
C GLU A 161 -1.92 4.17 -9.85
N ALA A 162 -2.95 5.00 -10.08
CA ALA A 162 -2.87 6.45 -9.99
C ALA A 162 -2.53 7.00 -8.58
N ARG A 163 -2.51 6.16 -7.55
CA ARG A 163 -2.13 6.51 -6.17
C ARG A 163 -0.71 6.07 -5.81
N ARG A 164 0.02 5.45 -6.74
CA ARG A 164 1.42 5.02 -6.61
C ARG A 164 2.37 5.96 -7.36
N GLY A 165 3.67 5.76 -7.21
CA GLY A 165 4.70 6.53 -7.91
C GLY A 165 5.43 7.53 -6.99
N THR A 166 6.04 8.55 -7.59
CA THR A 166 7.12 9.35 -7.00
C THR A 166 6.80 10.03 -5.66
N THR A 167 5.54 10.34 -5.37
CA THR A 167 5.13 10.97 -4.11
C THR A 167 4.66 9.97 -3.06
N THR A 168 4.17 8.79 -3.46
CA THR A 168 3.65 7.77 -2.54
C THR A 168 4.71 6.74 -2.18
N ASP A 169 5.49 6.28 -3.14
CA ASP A 169 6.44 5.18 -2.94
C ASP A 169 7.51 5.51 -1.87
N PRO A 170 8.04 6.74 -1.77
CA PRO A 170 8.94 7.09 -0.66
C PRO A 170 8.30 7.01 0.73
N ILE A 171 6.98 7.26 0.82
CA ILE A 171 6.21 7.12 2.04
C ILE A 171 6.04 5.63 2.37
N LEU A 172 5.67 4.82 1.37
CA LEU A 172 5.53 3.37 1.51
C LEU A 172 6.84 2.71 1.94
N ASN A 173 7.97 3.10 1.34
CA ASN A 173 9.31 2.63 1.72
C ASN A 173 9.62 2.89 3.20
N ALA A 174 9.06 3.95 3.78
CA ALA A 174 9.26 4.27 5.19
C ALA A 174 8.42 3.41 6.14
N VAL A 175 7.22 2.97 5.74
CA VAL A 175 6.25 2.35 6.67
C VAL A 175 5.99 0.87 6.44
N CYS A 176 6.12 0.38 5.21
CA CYS A 176 5.92 -1.03 4.90
C CYS A 176 6.85 -1.97 5.69
N PRO A 177 8.15 -1.66 5.90
CA PRO A 177 9.05 -2.55 6.64
C PRO A 177 8.62 -2.79 8.10
N SER A 178 8.00 -1.80 8.74
CA SER A 178 7.57 -1.85 10.15
C SER A 178 6.09 -2.26 10.30
N ALA A 179 5.41 -2.59 9.20
CA ALA A 179 4.01 -2.98 9.22
C ALA A 179 3.84 -4.42 9.71
N ARG A 180 2.76 -4.68 10.44
CA ARG A 180 2.36 -6.05 10.82
C ARG A 180 1.57 -6.73 9.70
N LEU A 181 0.88 -5.93 8.88
CA LEU A 181 -0.07 -6.37 7.87
C LEU A 181 -0.20 -5.30 6.79
N LEU A 182 -0.18 -5.73 5.52
CA LEU A 182 -0.49 -4.91 4.35
C LEU A 182 -1.82 -5.35 3.75
N LEU A 183 -2.76 -4.41 3.62
CA LEU A 183 -4.07 -4.63 3.00
C LEU A 183 -4.19 -3.73 1.77
N VAL A 184 -4.16 -4.32 0.59
CA VAL A 184 -3.93 -3.58 -0.66
C VAL A 184 -4.96 -3.96 -1.70
N VAL A 185 -5.56 -2.96 -2.36
CA VAL A 185 -6.31 -3.20 -3.59
C VAL A 185 -5.33 -3.52 -4.71
N GLU A 186 -5.54 -4.61 -5.44
CA GLU A 186 -4.56 -5.14 -6.41
C GLU A 186 -4.10 -4.11 -7.46
N GLY A 187 -4.99 -3.17 -7.83
CA GLY A 187 -4.67 -2.11 -8.78
C GLY A 187 -3.55 -1.20 -8.28
N GLY A 188 -3.38 -1.05 -6.96
CA GLY A 188 -2.26 -0.34 -6.35
C GLY A 188 -0.98 -1.17 -6.26
N ASN A 189 -1.03 -2.46 -6.58
CA ASN A 189 0.11 -3.38 -6.68
C ASN A 189 0.39 -3.79 -8.15
N PHE A 190 0.01 -2.94 -9.11
CA PHE A 190 0.13 -3.22 -10.55
C PHE A 190 1.56 -3.59 -11.00
N ASP A 191 2.56 -3.06 -10.28
CA ASP A 191 4.01 -3.17 -10.46
C ASP A 191 4.68 -4.17 -9.49
N GLN A 192 3.88 -4.95 -8.75
CA GLN A 192 4.35 -5.89 -7.72
C GLN A 192 5.10 -5.24 -6.54
N TYR A 193 5.06 -3.92 -6.38
CA TYR A 193 5.75 -3.23 -5.29
C TYR A 193 5.40 -3.80 -3.91
N PHE A 194 4.12 -3.97 -3.60
CA PHE A 194 3.69 -4.48 -2.29
C PHE A 194 4.04 -5.95 -2.13
N THR A 195 3.97 -6.75 -3.20
CA THR A 195 4.41 -8.15 -3.20
C THR A 195 5.90 -8.22 -2.85
N ASN A 196 6.73 -7.47 -3.58
CA ASN A 196 8.18 -7.45 -3.35
C ASN A 196 8.52 -6.92 -1.96
N SER A 197 7.85 -5.87 -1.50
CA SER A 197 8.05 -5.31 -0.15
C SER A 197 7.64 -6.30 0.95
N ALA A 198 6.51 -6.98 0.78
CA ALA A 198 6.04 -8.01 1.71
C ALA A 198 7.05 -9.16 1.83
N ASP A 199 7.58 -9.63 0.70
CA ASP A 199 8.57 -10.70 0.66
C ASP A 199 9.91 -10.25 1.26
N GLU A 200 10.38 -9.05 0.93
CA GLU A 200 11.65 -8.49 1.42
C GLU A 200 11.65 -8.31 2.94
N TYR A 201 10.57 -7.76 3.50
CA TYR A 201 10.47 -7.43 4.93
C TYR A 201 9.71 -8.48 5.75
N ASN A 202 9.31 -9.60 5.13
CA ASN A 202 8.54 -10.67 5.75
C ASN A 202 7.25 -10.17 6.44
N VAL A 203 6.50 -9.33 5.71
CA VAL A 203 5.24 -8.76 6.17
C VAL A 203 4.09 -9.47 5.48
N SER A 204 3.04 -9.82 6.22
CA SER A 204 1.85 -10.44 5.62
C SER A 204 1.13 -9.47 4.69
N LEU A 205 0.89 -9.90 3.45
CA LEU A 205 0.18 -9.14 2.42
C LEU A 205 -1.12 -9.85 2.04
N TYR A 206 -2.20 -9.06 1.94
CA TYR A 206 -3.45 -9.51 1.35
C TYR A 206 -3.85 -8.54 0.24
N LEU A 207 -4.06 -9.10 -0.95
CA LEU A 207 -4.52 -8.37 -2.12
C LEU A 207 -6.02 -8.54 -2.31
N TYR A 208 -6.70 -7.45 -2.67
CA TYR A 208 -8.14 -7.42 -2.89
C TYR A 208 -8.44 -6.90 -4.29
N SER A 209 -9.34 -7.55 -5.01
CA SER A 209 -9.78 -7.12 -6.34
C SER A 209 -10.44 -5.73 -6.31
N ARG A 210 -11.03 -5.36 -5.15
CA ARG A 210 -11.66 -4.05 -4.92
C ARG A 210 -11.87 -3.79 -3.43
N GLN A 211 -12.08 -2.52 -3.08
CA GLN A 211 -12.34 -2.03 -1.72
C GLN A 211 -13.43 -2.82 -0.98
N ALA A 212 -14.55 -3.13 -1.63
CA ALA A 212 -15.67 -3.86 -1.02
C ALA A 212 -15.29 -5.27 -0.51
N LYS A 213 -14.24 -5.88 -1.06
CA LYS A 213 -13.76 -7.21 -0.63
C LYS A 213 -12.97 -7.15 0.67
N MET A 214 -12.48 -5.98 1.06
CA MET A 214 -11.76 -5.76 2.32
C MET A 214 -12.68 -5.84 3.55
N VAL A 215 -14.00 -5.85 3.37
CA VAL A 215 -14.97 -5.96 4.47
C VAL A 215 -14.72 -7.20 5.34
N SER A 216 -14.39 -8.35 4.74
CA SER A 216 -14.11 -9.58 5.52
C SER A 216 -12.83 -9.47 6.34
N ALA A 217 -11.84 -8.73 5.84
CA ALA A 217 -10.61 -8.43 6.57
C ALA A 217 -10.92 -7.66 7.86
N PHE A 218 -11.73 -6.61 7.76
CA PHE A 218 -12.13 -5.81 8.93
C PHE A 218 -13.02 -6.59 9.89
N LYS A 219 -13.91 -7.46 9.41
CA LYS A 219 -14.62 -8.40 10.28
C LYS A 219 -13.66 -9.26 11.09
N THR A 220 -12.62 -9.79 10.46
CA THR A 220 -11.61 -10.61 11.14
C THR A 220 -10.80 -9.78 12.14
N LEU A 221 -10.30 -8.61 11.74
CA LEU A 221 -9.51 -7.72 12.60
C LEU A 221 -10.26 -7.31 13.88
N PHE A 222 -11.55 -7.00 13.76
CA PHE A 222 -12.40 -6.63 14.90
C PHE A 222 -13.07 -7.84 15.57
N ASN A 223 -12.91 -9.04 15.01
CA ASN A 223 -13.57 -10.27 15.45
C ASN A 223 -15.11 -10.11 15.51
N ILE A 224 -15.66 -9.58 14.42
CA ILE A 224 -17.10 -9.43 14.16
C ILE A 224 -17.58 -10.69 13.43
N LYS A 225 -18.70 -11.25 13.87
CA LYS A 225 -19.29 -12.46 13.29
C LYS A 225 -20.14 -12.17 12.05
#